data_AF-A0A6G3XHV8-F1
#
_entry.id   AF-A0A6G3XHV8-F1
#
_cell.length_a   1.000
_cell.length_b   1.000
_cell.length_c   1.000
_cell.angle_alpha   90.00
_cell.angle_beta   90.00
_cell.angle_gamma   90.00
#
_symmetry.space_group_name_H-M   'P 1'
#
loop_
_entity.id
_entity.type
_entity.pdbx_description
1 polymer ?
#
loop_
_entity_poly.entity_id
_entity_poly.type
_entity_poly.pdbx_seq_one_letter_code
_entity_poly.pdbx_strand_id
1 'polypeptide(L)'
;PSSALVKISFRLVDGQDPDRVQEAVRTWAEARVPAGVRHRIAFQPATRPCLTPLDHPALQAVARAMGRAFGKKILFTREGGSGPAADLRDVLGAPVLFLGISVPSDGWHAPDEKVELDLLLKGVET
;
A
#
# COMPACT_ATOMS: atom_id res chain seq x y z
N PRO A 1 -5.45 13.99 33.41
CA PRO A 1 -5.75 14.31 31.99
C PRO A 1 -7.27 14.40 31.74
N SER A 2 -7.76 15.47 31.13
CA SER A 2 -9.20 15.67 30.81
C SER A 2 -9.59 15.28 29.37
N SER A 3 -8.61 14.88 28.56
CA SER A 3 -8.79 14.39 27.18
C SER A 3 -7.67 13.40 26.81
N ALA A 4 -7.94 12.58 25.79
CA ALA A 4 -6.99 11.67 25.18
C ALA A 4 -7.26 11.59 23.67
N LEU A 5 -6.23 11.27 22.89
CA LEU A 5 -6.32 11.07 21.45
C LEU A 5 -5.64 9.76 21.08
N VAL A 6 -6.29 9.00 20.21
CA VAL A 6 -5.73 7.82 19.58
C VAL A 6 -5.73 8.02 18.07
N LYS A 7 -4.63 7.66 17.42
CA LYS A 7 -4.53 7.61 15.96
C LYS A 7 -4.36 6.16 15.55
N ILE A 8 -5.28 5.65 14.73
CA ILE A 8 -5.32 4.27 14.25
C ILE A 8 -5.38 4.32 12.72
N SER A 9 -4.67 3.41 12.07
CA SER A 9 -4.74 3.22 10.62
C SER A 9 -5.19 1.79 10.30
N PHE A 10 -5.90 1.64 9.19
CA PHE A 10 -6.36 0.36 8.67
C PHE A 10 -5.71 0.14 7.30
N ARG A 11 -5.05 -1.00 7.13
CA ARG A 11 -4.59 -1.44 5.81
C ARG A 11 -5.74 -2.18 5.14
N LEU A 12 -6.18 -1.66 4.00
CA LEU A 12 -7.24 -2.27 3.21
C LEU A 12 -6.65 -3.23 2.19
N VAL A 13 -7.35 -4.32 1.94
CA VAL A 13 -7.03 -5.30 0.89
C VAL A 13 -8.08 -5.27 -0.21
N ASP A 14 -7.72 -5.80 -1.38
CA ASP A 14 -8.62 -5.86 -2.54
C ASP A 14 -10.00 -6.43 -2.18
N GLY A 15 -11.05 -5.81 -2.71
CA GLY A 15 -12.45 -6.10 -2.38
C GLY A 15 -13.02 -5.39 -1.14
N GLN A 16 -12.20 -4.66 -0.36
CA GLN A 16 -12.70 -3.84 0.73
C GLN A 16 -13.05 -2.42 0.27
N ASP A 17 -14.25 -1.97 0.63
CA ASP A 17 -14.71 -0.60 0.44
C ASP A 17 -14.30 0.27 1.65
N PRO A 18 -13.49 1.32 1.46
CA PRO A 18 -13.08 2.20 2.54
C PRO A 18 -14.24 2.81 3.34
N ASP A 19 -15.33 3.19 2.68
CA ASP A 19 -16.45 3.86 3.35
C ASP A 19 -17.19 2.89 4.27
N ARG A 20 -17.32 1.63 3.84
CA ARG A 20 -17.89 0.57 4.69
C ARG A 20 -17.03 0.26 5.91
N VAL A 21 -15.71 0.34 5.77
CA VAL A 21 -14.79 0.14 6.90
C VAL A 21 -14.88 1.31 7.88
N GLN A 22 -14.94 2.56 7.39
CA GLN A 22 -15.13 3.73 8.24
C GLN A 22 -16.43 3.64 9.04
N GLU A 23 -17.52 3.25 8.39
CA GLU A 23 -18.83 3.11 9.04
C GLU A 23 -18.82 1.99 10.10
N ALA A 24 -18.22 0.84 9.79
CA ALA A 24 -18.08 -0.25 10.74
C ALA A 24 -17.29 0.16 12.00
N VAL A 25 -16.19 0.92 11.82
CA VAL A 25 -15.38 1.43 12.94
C VAL A 25 -16.16 2.44 13.77
N ARG A 26 -16.90 3.35 13.12
CA ARG A 26 -17.75 4.34 13.79
C ARG A 26 -18.82 3.65 14.65
N THR A 27 -19.58 2.75 14.05
CA THR A 27 -20.64 1.99 14.73
C THR A 27 -20.07 1.19 15.92
N TRP A 28 -18.94 0.51 15.71
CA TRP A 28 -18.29 -0.27 16.77
C TRP A 28 -17.84 0.58 17.96
N ALA A 29 -17.27 1.76 17.67
CA ALA A 29 -16.77 2.67 18.70
C ALA A 29 -17.92 3.32 19.47
N GLU A 30 -18.92 3.86 18.77
CA GLU A 30 -20.09 4.54 19.37
C GLU A 30 -20.84 3.62 20.35
N ALA A 31 -20.98 2.33 20.02
CA ALA A 31 -21.62 1.34 20.88
C ALA A 31 -20.86 1.05 22.20
N ARG A 32 -19.63 1.54 22.37
CA ARG A 32 -18.75 1.26 23.52
C ARG A 32 -18.41 2.51 24.33
N VAL A 33 -18.81 3.70 23.90
CA VAL A 33 -18.52 4.93 24.63
C VAL A 33 -19.36 4.98 25.91
N PRO A 34 -18.74 5.05 27.10
CA PRO A 34 -19.49 5.15 28.36
C PRO A 34 -20.28 6.45 28.45
N ALA A 35 -21.39 6.41 29.21
CA ALA A 35 -22.16 7.61 29.51
C ALA A 35 -21.27 8.70 30.15
N GLY A 36 -21.48 9.95 29.75
CA GLY A 36 -20.71 11.11 30.23
C GLY A 36 -19.40 11.38 29.48
N VAL A 37 -18.96 10.50 28.57
CA VAL A 37 -17.77 10.71 27.74
C VAL A 37 -18.15 11.39 26.41
N ARG A 38 -17.51 12.52 26.10
CA ARG A 38 -17.59 13.15 24.78
C ARG A 38 -16.51 12.57 23.87
N HIS A 39 -16.87 12.22 22.63
CA HIS A 39 -15.94 11.68 21.65
C HIS A 39 -16.17 12.30 20.26
N ARG A 40 -15.14 12.24 19.41
CA ARG A 40 -15.20 12.62 18.00
C ARG A 40 -14.31 11.64 17.22
N ILE A 41 -14.85 11.07 16.16
CA ILE A 41 -14.10 10.23 15.21
C ILE A 41 -14.02 11.00 13.89
N ALA A 42 -12.82 11.09 13.33
CA ALA A 42 -12.56 11.72 12.04
C ALA A 42 -11.72 10.77 11.18
N PHE A 43 -12.10 10.65 9.91
CA PHE A 43 -11.36 9.90 8.91
C PHE A 43 -10.75 10.87 7.90
N GLN A 44 -9.55 10.54 7.44
CA GLN A 44 -8.93 11.20 6.29
C GLN A 44 -9.34 10.48 5.00
N PRO A 45 -9.19 11.09 3.81
CA PRO A 45 -9.39 10.39 2.56
C PRO A 45 -8.61 9.07 2.53
N ALA A 46 -9.32 7.99 2.23
CA ALA A 46 -8.74 6.65 2.23
C ALA A 46 -8.01 6.38 0.91
N THR A 47 -6.95 5.58 0.99
CA THR A 47 -6.29 5.05 -0.19
C THR A 47 -6.88 3.69 -0.56
N ARG A 48 -7.41 3.57 -1.78
CA ARG A 48 -7.99 2.30 -2.27
C ARG A 48 -6.89 1.26 -2.53
N PRO A 49 -7.12 -0.02 -2.21
CA PRO A 49 -6.22 -1.10 -2.57
C PRO A 49 -6.14 -1.24 -4.10
N CYS A 50 -4.96 -1.61 -4.60
CA CYS A 50 -4.75 -1.87 -6.02
C CYS A 50 -4.11 -3.24 -6.19
N LEU A 51 -4.65 -4.02 -7.11
CA LEU A 51 -4.13 -5.33 -7.49
C LEU A 51 -4.09 -5.43 -9.01
N THR A 52 -2.93 -5.77 -9.56
CA THR A 52 -2.79 -6.17 -10.97
C THR A 52 -2.72 -7.69 -11.04
N PRO A 53 -3.54 -8.36 -11.88
CA PRO A 53 -3.51 -9.82 -12.02
C PRO A 53 -2.14 -10.34 -12.42
N LEU A 54 -1.74 -11.50 -11.87
CA LEU A 54 -0.42 -12.06 -12.11
C LEU A 54 -0.19 -12.42 -13.58
N ASP A 55 -1.22 -12.85 -14.29
CA ASP A 55 -1.20 -13.19 -15.71
C ASP A 55 -1.33 -11.99 -16.65
N HIS A 56 -1.43 -10.77 -16.13
CA HIS A 56 -1.55 -9.57 -16.96
C HIS A 56 -0.31 -9.40 -17.87
N PRO A 57 -0.48 -9.18 -19.19
CA PRO A 57 0.65 -9.13 -20.14
C PRO A 57 1.76 -8.14 -19.77
N ALA A 58 1.38 -6.97 -19.26
CA ALA A 58 2.32 -5.94 -18.81
C ALA A 58 3.16 -6.39 -17.61
N LEU A 59 2.55 -7.06 -16.62
CA LEU A 59 3.29 -7.60 -15.46
C LEU A 59 4.22 -8.74 -15.90
N GLN A 60 3.76 -9.60 -16.80
CA GLN A 60 4.59 -10.65 -17.39
C GLN A 60 5.78 -10.07 -18.19
N ALA A 61 5.62 -8.91 -18.84
CA ALA A 61 6.73 -8.22 -19.50
C ALA A 61 7.79 -7.75 -18.51
N VAL A 62 7.38 -7.09 -17.42
CA VAL A 62 8.28 -6.65 -16.33
C VAL A 62 9.01 -7.85 -15.71
N ALA A 63 8.29 -8.93 -15.40
CA ALA A 63 8.89 -10.13 -14.81
C ALA A 63 9.95 -10.78 -15.73
N ARG A 64 9.70 -10.82 -17.04
CA ARG A 64 10.70 -11.30 -18.02
C ARG A 64 11.92 -10.38 -18.08
N ALA A 65 11.72 -9.07 -17.98
CA ALA A 65 12.77 -8.09 -18.06
C ALA A 65 13.69 -8.14 -16.83
N MET A 66 13.10 -8.13 -15.64
CA MET A 66 13.81 -8.38 -14.39
C MET A 66 14.54 -9.74 -14.42
N GLY A 67 13.90 -10.78 -14.95
CA GLY A 67 14.53 -12.10 -15.06
C GLY A 67 15.82 -12.10 -15.89
N ARG A 68 15.91 -11.25 -16.92
CA ARG A 68 17.15 -11.04 -17.69
C ARG A 68 18.19 -10.26 -16.89
N ALA A 69 17.80 -9.15 -16.25
CA ALA A 69 18.72 -8.31 -15.47
C ALA A 69 19.33 -9.05 -14.26
N PHE A 70 18.53 -9.86 -13.57
CA PHE A 70 18.93 -10.58 -12.36
C PHE A 70 19.40 -12.03 -12.60
N GLY A 71 19.21 -12.57 -13.81
CA GLY A 71 19.61 -13.93 -14.19
C GLY A 71 18.88 -15.03 -13.41
N LYS A 72 17.68 -14.75 -12.87
CA LYS A 72 16.91 -15.65 -12.00
C LYS A 72 15.41 -15.55 -12.27
N LYS A 73 14.67 -16.58 -11.88
CA LYS A 73 13.20 -16.54 -11.90
C LYS A 73 12.69 -15.51 -10.89
N ILE A 74 11.85 -14.60 -11.37
CA ILE A 74 11.26 -13.55 -10.56
C ILE A 74 10.06 -14.09 -9.79
N LEU A 75 9.97 -13.72 -8.53
CA LEU A 75 8.85 -14.01 -7.65
C LEU A 75 7.96 -12.77 -7.53
N PHE A 76 6.68 -12.99 -7.28
CA PHE A 76 5.72 -11.92 -7.10
C PHE A 76 5.43 -11.73 -5.61
N THR A 77 5.49 -10.49 -5.16
CA THR A 77 5.08 -10.10 -3.81
C THR A 77 3.88 -9.17 -3.87
N ARG A 78 3.21 -9.01 -2.73
CA ARG A 78 2.31 -7.89 -2.46
C ARG A 78 2.97 -7.05 -1.38
N GLU A 79 2.76 -5.75 -1.46
CA GLU A 79 3.33 -4.80 -0.49
C GLU A 79 2.25 -4.20 0.40
N GLY A 80 2.60 -3.96 1.66
CA GLY A 80 1.74 -3.29 2.64
C GLY A 80 1.73 -1.76 2.50
N GLY A 81 2.53 -1.21 1.58
CA GLY A 81 2.54 0.21 1.24
C GLY A 81 1.20 0.70 0.71
N SER A 82 1.00 2.02 0.68
CA SER A 82 -0.21 2.61 0.10
C SER A 82 0.15 3.86 -0.68
N GLY A 83 -0.49 4.02 -1.83
CA GLY A 83 -0.36 5.16 -2.73
C GLY A 83 -1.51 5.15 -3.73
N PRO A 84 -1.60 6.14 -4.63
CA PRO A 84 -2.77 6.36 -5.49
C PRO A 84 -2.88 5.37 -6.65
N ALA A 85 -2.35 4.14 -6.53
CA ALA A 85 -2.26 3.18 -7.63
C ALA A 85 -3.64 2.81 -8.22
N ALA A 86 -4.66 2.63 -7.39
CA ALA A 86 -6.01 2.34 -7.86
C ALA A 86 -6.61 3.53 -8.63
N ASP A 87 -6.40 4.75 -8.13
CA ASP A 87 -6.90 5.96 -8.76
C ASP A 87 -6.18 6.23 -10.08
N LEU A 88 -4.85 6.04 -10.12
CA LEU A 88 -4.05 6.14 -11.33
C LEU A 88 -4.48 5.11 -12.38
N ARG A 89 -4.73 3.86 -11.98
CA ARG A 89 -5.24 2.82 -12.87
C ARG A 89 -6.56 3.23 -13.50
N ASP A 90 -7.50 3.73 -12.69
CA ASP A 90 -8.84 4.09 -13.15
C ASP A 90 -8.81 5.33 -14.06
N VAL A 91 -7.99 6.34 -13.74
CA VAL A 91 -7.83 7.56 -14.55
C VAL A 91 -7.12 7.30 -15.87
N LEU A 92 -6.06 6.48 -15.85
CA LEU A 92 -5.23 6.22 -17.03
C LEU A 92 -5.76 5.07 -17.90
N GLY A 93 -6.67 4.23 -17.37
CA GLY A 93 -7.13 3.02 -18.06
C GLY A 93 -6.02 2.00 -18.29
N ALA A 94 -4.97 2.01 -17.45
CA ALA A 94 -3.75 1.22 -17.62
C ALA A 94 -3.35 0.52 -16.32
N PRO A 95 -2.71 -0.66 -16.37
CA PRO A 95 -2.23 -1.33 -15.16
C PRO A 95 -1.15 -0.51 -14.46
N VAL A 96 -1.19 -0.47 -13.13
CA VAL A 96 -0.08 0.04 -12.32
C VAL A 96 0.77 -1.13 -11.86
N LEU A 97 2.07 -1.06 -12.14
CA LEU A 97 3.05 -2.10 -11.84
C LEU A 97 4.11 -1.52 -10.90
N PHE A 98 4.62 -2.35 -10.01
CA PHE A 98 5.73 -1.99 -9.13
C PHE A 98 6.95 -2.84 -9.47
N LEU A 99 8.07 -2.16 -9.73
CA LEU A 99 9.38 -2.77 -9.91
C LEU A 99 10.08 -2.80 -8.55
N GLY A 100 10.17 -3.98 -7.93
CA GLY A 100 10.81 -4.16 -6.64
C GLY A 100 12.34 -4.17 -6.76
N ILE A 101 12.98 -3.04 -6.47
CA ILE A 101 14.44 -2.91 -6.35
C ILE A 101 14.90 -2.50 -4.94
N SER A 102 13.96 -2.34 -4.02
CA SER A 102 14.23 -2.03 -2.62
C SER A 102 14.32 -3.30 -1.77
N VAL A 103 15.02 -3.20 -0.65
CA VAL A 103 15.13 -4.25 0.37
C VAL A 103 14.66 -3.74 1.73
N PRO A 104 14.28 -4.62 2.69
CA PRO A 104 13.77 -4.18 3.99
C PRO A 104 14.72 -3.25 4.77
N SER A 105 16.03 -3.40 4.57
CA SER A 105 17.05 -2.56 5.20
C SER A 105 17.15 -1.15 4.62
N ASP A 106 16.44 -0.83 3.55
CA ASP A 106 16.39 0.52 2.99
C ASP A 106 15.69 1.50 3.93
N GLY A 107 14.86 1.00 4.85
CA GLY A 107 14.36 1.80 5.97
C GLY A 107 13.41 2.92 5.56
N TRP A 108 12.52 2.68 4.59
CA TRP A 108 11.54 3.68 4.14
C TRP A 108 10.78 4.30 5.32
N HIS A 109 10.81 5.63 5.40
CA HIS A 109 10.24 6.45 6.48
C HIS A 109 10.93 6.27 7.85
N ALA A 110 12.17 5.77 7.89
CA ALA A 110 12.98 5.64 9.09
C ALA A 110 14.27 6.48 8.97
N PRO A 111 14.97 6.75 10.09
CA PRO A 111 16.32 7.31 10.04
C PRO A 111 17.26 6.45 9.19
N ASP A 112 18.27 7.10 8.60
CA ASP A 112 19.27 6.46 7.74
C ASP A 112 18.68 5.71 6.52
N GLU A 113 17.54 6.19 6.01
CA GLU A 113 16.93 5.71 4.76
C GLU A 113 17.96 5.72 3.62
N LYS A 114 18.04 4.60 2.89
CA LYS A 114 19.05 4.41 1.83
C LYS A 114 18.52 3.63 0.64
N VAL A 115 19.37 3.51 -0.37
CA VAL A 115 19.21 2.57 -1.48
C VAL A 115 20.53 1.86 -1.76
N GLU A 116 20.47 0.60 -2.15
CA GLU A 116 21.64 -0.12 -2.68
C GLU A 116 21.87 0.27 -4.14
N LEU A 117 23.05 0.84 -4.45
CA LEU A 117 23.37 1.29 -5.82
C LEU A 117 23.30 0.15 -6.84
N ASP A 118 23.77 -1.05 -6.48
CA ASP A 118 23.71 -2.22 -7.36
C ASP A 118 22.26 -2.59 -7.72
N LEU A 119 21.33 -2.49 -6.75
CA LEU A 119 19.91 -2.77 -7.00
C LEU A 119 19.25 -1.66 -7.82
N LEU A 120 19.62 -0.40 -7.57
CA LEU A 120 19.18 0.73 -8.39
C LEU A 120 19.61 0.58 -9.85
N LEU A 121 20.88 0.20 -10.08
CA LEU A 121 21.41 -0.06 -11.42
C LEU A 121 20.73 -1.27 -12.07
N LYS A 122 20.45 -2.34 -11.33
CA LYS A 122 19.64 -3.46 -11.83
C LYS A 122 18.21 -3.07 -12.20
N GLY A 123 17.65 -2.06 -11.52
CA GLY A 123 16.40 -1.44 -11.89
C GLY A 123 16.45 -0.74 -13.26
N VAL A 124 17.56 -0.10 -13.59
CA VAL A 124 17.79 0.53 -14.90
C VAL A 124 17.98 -0.53 -16.01
N GLU A 125 18.62 -1.66 -15.70
CA GLU A 125 18.79 -2.76 -16.65
C GLU A 125 17.50 -3.53 -16.98
N THR A 126 16.46 -3.38 -16.16
CA THR A 126 15.16 -4.06 -16.32
C THR A 126 14.32 -3.36 -17.39
#